data_AF-A0A7C3ZUC4-F1
#
_entry.id   AF-A0A7C3ZUC4-F1
#
_cell.length_a   1.000
_cell.length_b   1.000
_cell.length_c   1.000
_cell.angle_alpha   90.00
_cell.angle_beta   90.00
_cell.angle_gamma   90.00
#
_symmetry.space_group_name_H-M   'P 1'
#
loop_
_entity.id
_entity.type
_entity.pdbx_description
1 polymer ?
#
loop_
_entity_poly.entity_id
_entity_poly.type
_entity_poly.pdbx_seq_one_letter_code
_entity_poly.pdbx_strand_id
1 'polypeptide(L)'
;MIPLRLELRNFMSYGENVTPLDLQGVHVACLSGDNGHGKSALLDAITWALWGEARASSDELIRLGADEMRVVLDFRLGDDLYRIIRGRTRRNGASIWEVYVADGKLTEGADSREHDLSSVTWRPITGQGIRDTGRIIQRLLRMDYRTFINSAYIQQGKADEFTKQSVTDRKKILADILDLSRYDLLEQKAKDRRNEADMRIREIERKIADIDAEIAREEEFRNELEAKRTEQTRLSAEIAQFETQVRDLQLKKAALDAAADRLREVEQHIAEWHKEIENLRSRKAEQEMRIARYR
;
A
#
# COMPACT_ATOMS: atom_id res chain seq x y z
N MET A 1 -10.92 -11.17 35.32
CA MET A 1 -11.01 -12.62 35.14
C MET A 1 -11.14 -13.26 36.50
N ILE A 2 -12.05 -14.24 36.67
CA ILE A 2 -12.27 -14.97 37.93
C ILE A 2 -12.16 -16.48 37.61
N PRO A 3 -11.18 -17.21 38.17
CA PRO A 3 -11.07 -18.65 37.95
C PRO A 3 -12.22 -19.39 38.63
N LEU A 4 -12.79 -20.39 37.95
CA LEU A 4 -13.93 -21.18 38.44
C LEU A 4 -13.53 -22.64 38.70
N ARG A 5 -12.77 -23.25 37.80
CA ARG A 5 -12.33 -24.64 37.95
C ARG A 5 -10.94 -24.81 37.35
N LEU A 6 -10.07 -25.53 38.07
CA LEU A 6 -8.72 -25.88 37.61
C LEU A 6 -8.51 -27.39 37.68
N GLU A 7 -8.23 -28.00 36.53
CA GLU A 7 -7.93 -29.42 36.41
C GLU A 7 -6.49 -29.61 35.91
N LEU A 8 -5.75 -30.48 36.60
CA LEU A 8 -4.33 -30.73 36.35
C LEU A 8 -4.08 -32.21 36.11
N ARG A 9 -3.27 -32.51 35.09
CA ARG A 9 -2.75 -33.85 34.82
C ARG A 9 -1.25 -33.77 34.61
N ASN A 10 -0.49 -34.51 35.41
CA ASN A 10 0.96 -34.62 35.33
C ASN A 10 1.71 -33.27 35.34
N PHE A 11 1.20 -32.30 36.10
CA PHE A 11 1.78 -30.96 36.22
C PHE A 11 2.56 -30.82 37.54
N MET A 12 3.89 -30.74 37.47
CA MET A 12 4.78 -30.72 38.64
C MET A 12 4.45 -31.81 39.67
N SER A 13 4.03 -31.42 40.88
CA SER A 13 3.67 -32.31 41.99
C SER A 13 2.28 -32.94 41.85
N TYR A 14 1.49 -32.57 40.84
CA TYR A 14 0.16 -33.12 40.55
C TYR A 14 0.25 -34.28 39.55
N GLY A 15 -0.35 -35.42 39.89
CA GLY A 15 -0.32 -36.67 39.11
C GLY A 15 -1.44 -36.76 38.07
N GLU A 16 -1.82 -37.98 37.67
CA GLU A 16 -2.88 -38.19 36.68
C GLU A 16 -4.30 -38.05 37.25
N ASN A 17 -4.54 -38.59 38.44
CA ASN A 17 -5.86 -38.66 39.05
C ASN A 17 -6.05 -37.60 40.13
N VAL A 18 -5.87 -36.34 39.76
CA VAL A 18 -6.08 -35.21 40.67
C VAL A 18 -7.51 -34.71 40.53
N THR A 19 -8.24 -34.65 41.64
CA THR A 19 -9.58 -34.06 41.67
C THR A 19 -9.50 -32.60 41.20
N PRO A 20 -10.33 -32.17 40.23
CA PRO A 20 -10.38 -30.77 39.82
C PRO A 20 -10.65 -29.86 41.01
N LEU A 21 -9.88 -28.77 41.10
CA LEU A 21 -10.08 -27.74 42.11
C LEU A 21 -11.25 -26.87 41.68
N ASP A 22 -12.36 -26.96 42.42
CA ASP A 22 -13.50 -26.07 42.27
C ASP A 22 -13.28 -24.79 43.09
N LEU A 23 -13.38 -23.65 42.42
CA LEU A 23 -13.19 -22.30 42.96
C LEU A 23 -14.49 -21.49 42.89
N GLN A 24 -15.59 -22.10 42.45
CA GLN A 24 -16.89 -21.43 42.39
C GLN A 24 -17.36 -20.99 43.77
N GLY A 25 -17.91 -19.78 43.85
CA GLY A 25 -18.32 -19.17 45.12
C GLY A 25 -17.17 -18.80 46.09
N VAL A 26 -15.92 -19.13 45.79
CA VAL A 26 -14.77 -18.84 46.66
C VAL A 26 -14.25 -17.42 46.40
N HIS A 27 -14.47 -16.52 47.36
CA HIS A 27 -13.96 -15.14 47.30
C HIS A 27 -12.54 -15.01 47.84
N VAL A 28 -12.24 -15.76 48.91
CA VAL A 28 -10.93 -15.78 49.56
C VAL A 28 -10.59 -17.22 49.86
N ALA A 29 -9.46 -17.69 49.31
CA ALA A 29 -8.91 -19.01 49.58
C ALA A 29 -7.56 -18.87 50.28
N CYS A 30 -7.33 -19.66 51.33
CA CYS A 30 -6.01 -19.82 51.93
C CYS A 30 -5.45 -21.19 51.55
N LEU A 31 -4.34 -21.22 50.82
CA LEU A 31 -3.62 -22.45 50.49
C LEU A 31 -2.53 -22.71 51.55
N SER A 32 -2.84 -23.56 52.53
CA SER A 32 -1.93 -23.99 53.60
C SER A 32 -1.37 -25.40 53.35
N GLY A 33 -0.20 -25.71 53.94
CA GLY A 33 0.52 -26.98 53.78
C GLY A 33 2.03 -26.79 53.88
N ASP A 34 2.82 -27.87 53.83
CA ASP A 34 4.28 -27.71 53.91
C ASP A 34 4.88 -27.26 52.57
N ASN A 35 6.10 -26.75 52.63
CA ASN A 35 6.87 -26.43 51.42
C ASN A 35 7.00 -27.71 50.54
N GLY A 36 6.87 -27.55 49.23
CA GLY A 36 6.94 -28.68 48.28
C GLY A 36 5.62 -29.39 47.99
N HIS A 37 4.52 -29.08 48.69
CA HIS A 37 3.20 -29.71 48.47
C HIS A 37 2.41 -29.15 47.26
N GLY A 38 3.07 -28.44 46.33
CA GLY A 38 2.43 -28.02 45.09
C GLY A 38 1.60 -26.73 45.14
N LYS A 39 1.57 -26.00 46.26
CA LYS A 39 0.79 -24.75 46.37
C LYS A 39 1.12 -23.72 45.29
N SER A 40 2.42 -23.46 45.08
CA SER A 40 2.88 -22.57 44.00
C SER A 40 2.59 -23.16 42.62
N ALA A 41 2.57 -24.49 42.49
CA ALA A 41 2.30 -25.16 41.21
C ALA A 41 0.86 -24.96 40.73
N LEU A 42 -0.12 -24.74 41.62
CA LEU A 42 -1.48 -24.34 41.23
C LEU A 42 -1.48 -23.00 40.50
N LEU A 43 -0.74 -22.03 41.04
CA LEU A 43 -0.63 -20.69 40.46
C LEU A 43 0.18 -20.71 39.16
N ASP A 44 1.28 -21.48 39.13
CA ASP A 44 2.06 -21.70 37.90
C ASP A 44 1.21 -22.36 36.81
N ALA A 45 0.29 -23.26 37.17
CA ALA A 45 -0.60 -23.88 36.19
C ALA A 45 -1.57 -22.88 35.56
N ILE A 46 -2.12 -21.95 36.36
CA ILE A 46 -3.00 -20.88 35.86
C ILE A 46 -2.21 -19.95 34.91
N THR A 47 -1.03 -19.48 35.31
CA THR A 47 -0.23 -18.59 34.46
C THR A 47 0.25 -19.28 33.18
N TRP A 48 0.62 -20.56 33.29
CA TRP A 48 1.02 -21.36 32.14
C TRP A 48 -0.15 -21.61 31.18
N ALA A 49 -1.34 -21.90 31.68
CA ALA A 49 -2.54 -22.05 30.83
C ALA A 49 -2.84 -20.77 30.04
N LEU A 50 -2.79 -19.61 30.70
CA LEU A 50 -3.21 -18.31 30.13
C LEU A 50 -2.16 -17.64 29.24
N TRP A 51 -0.87 -17.71 29.60
CA TRP A 51 0.19 -17.01 28.87
C TRP A 51 1.32 -17.92 28.40
N GLY A 52 1.42 -19.14 28.92
CA GLY A 52 2.53 -20.04 28.61
C GLY A 52 3.79 -19.79 29.38
N GLU A 53 3.69 -18.92 30.38
CA GLU A 53 4.76 -18.49 31.24
C GLU A 53 4.58 -19.12 32.62
N ALA A 54 5.66 -19.67 33.14
CA ALA A 54 5.75 -20.23 34.48
C ALA A 54 7.18 -20.02 34.99
N ARG A 55 7.43 -20.39 36.25
CA ARG A 55 8.76 -20.29 36.87
C ARG A 55 9.85 -21.15 36.23
N ALA A 56 9.49 -22.13 35.41
CA ALA A 56 10.40 -23.09 34.78
C ALA A 56 10.02 -23.30 33.31
N SER A 57 10.92 -23.91 32.53
CA SER A 57 10.64 -24.22 31.13
C SER A 57 9.49 -25.22 31.04
N SER A 58 8.74 -25.19 29.93
CA SER A 58 7.53 -26.02 29.83
C SER A 58 7.79 -27.54 29.92
N ASP A 59 8.98 -28.03 29.58
CA ASP A 59 9.32 -29.46 29.74
C ASP A 59 9.62 -29.85 31.19
N GLU A 60 10.10 -28.90 31.99
CA GLU A 60 10.34 -29.06 33.43
C GLU A 60 9.05 -28.98 34.26
N LEU A 61 7.98 -28.44 33.68
CA LEU A 61 6.64 -28.45 34.29
C LEU A 61 6.00 -29.85 34.24
N ILE A 62 6.44 -30.72 33.31
CA ILE A 62 5.93 -32.09 33.22
C ILE A 62 6.47 -32.89 34.41
N ARG A 63 5.56 -33.51 35.16
CA ARG A 63 5.87 -34.36 36.31
C ARG A 63 6.97 -35.37 35.98
N LEU A 64 7.90 -35.58 36.91
CA LEU A 64 8.94 -36.61 36.79
C LEU A 64 8.30 -37.99 36.59
N GLY A 65 8.75 -38.71 35.56
CA GLY A 65 8.20 -40.01 35.17
C GLY A 65 6.99 -39.96 34.21
N ALA A 66 6.50 -38.77 33.85
CA ALA A 66 5.47 -38.58 32.84
C ALA A 66 6.05 -38.02 31.52
N ASP A 67 5.38 -38.33 30.41
CA ASP A 67 5.73 -37.87 29.07
C ASP A 67 4.86 -36.72 28.56
N GLU A 68 3.69 -36.50 29.19
CA GLU A 68 2.74 -35.44 28.83
C GLU A 68 2.13 -34.81 30.08
N MET A 69 1.73 -33.54 29.95
CA MET A 69 0.94 -32.83 30.95
C MET A 69 -0.21 -32.07 30.31
N ARG A 70 -1.26 -31.80 31.10
CA ARG A 70 -2.42 -31.02 30.68
C ARG A 70 -2.93 -30.15 31.83
N VAL A 71 -3.33 -28.94 31.48
CA VAL A 71 -4.03 -28.01 32.35
C VAL A 71 -5.32 -27.60 31.66
N VAL A 72 -6.43 -27.69 32.38
CA VAL A 72 -7.72 -27.13 31.96
C VAL A 72 -8.13 -26.07 32.98
N LEU A 73 -8.38 -24.86 32.49
CA LEU A 73 -8.81 -23.72 33.30
C LEU A 73 -10.13 -23.20 32.77
N ASP A 74 -11.15 -23.26 33.62
CA ASP A 74 -12.43 -22.59 33.39
C ASP A 74 -12.45 -21.28 34.18
N PHE A 75 -12.82 -20.19 33.53
CA PHE A 75 -12.86 -18.88 34.15
C PHE A 75 -13.98 -18.02 33.58
N ARG A 76 -14.41 -17.03 34.37
CA ARG A 76 -15.35 -16.00 33.97
C ARG A 76 -14.63 -14.70 33.64
N LEU A 77 -15.05 -14.04 32.57
CA LEU A 77 -14.60 -12.69 32.23
C LEU A 77 -15.81 -11.85 31.79
N GLY A 78 -16.21 -10.90 32.63
CA GLY A 78 -17.50 -10.23 32.48
C GLY A 78 -18.64 -11.22 32.69
N ASP A 79 -19.52 -11.32 31.70
CA ASP A 79 -20.69 -12.19 31.70
C ASP A 79 -20.46 -13.50 30.93
N ASP A 80 -19.29 -13.65 30.32
CA ASP A 80 -18.93 -14.80 29.49
C ASP A 80 -18.09 -15.83 30.26
N LEU A 81 -18.32 -17.10 29.96
CA LEU A 81 -17.55 -18.23 30.45
C LEU A 81 -16.55 -18.70 29.39
N TYR A 82 -15.32 -18.94 29.81
CA TYR A 82 -14.23 -19.39 28.97
C TYR A 82 -13.57 -20.63 29.53
N ARG A 83 -13.09 -21.48 28.62
CA ARG A 83 -12.27 -22.65 28.93
C ARG A 83 -10.99 -22.60 28.13
N ILE A 84 -9.86 -22.74 28.82
CA ILE A 84 -8.56 -22.94 28.20
C ILE A 84 -8.11 -24.37 28.45
N ILE A 85 -7.68 -25.03 27.38
CA ILE A 85 -7.03 -26.34 27.45
C ILE A 85 -5.62 -26.15 26.92
N ARG A 86 -4.64 -26.48 27.77
CA ARG A 86 -3.24 -26.45 27.36
C ARG A 86 -2.56 -27.77 27.69
N GLY A 87 -1.82 -28.30 26.73
CA GLY A 87 -1.10 -29.56 26.88
C GLY A 87 0.30 -29.47 26.30
N ARG A 88 1.20 -30.31 26.81
CA ARG A 88 2.55 -30.47 26.26
C ARG A 88 3.00 -31.91 26.38
N THR A 89 3.64 -32.41 25.33
CA THR A 89 4.23 -33.75 25.26
C THR A 89 5.73 -33.64 25.02
N ARG A 90 6.53 -34.22 25.91
CA ARG A 90 8.01 -34.14 25.88
C ARG A 90 8.58 -34.85 24.65
N ARG A 91 8.07 -36.04 24.31
CA ARG A 91 8.64 -36.94 23.31
C ARG A 91 8.73 -36.35 21.89
N ASN A 92 7.74 -35.56 21.49
CA ASN A 92 7.64 -34.96 20.16
C ASN A 92 7.57 -33.42 20.19
N GLY A 93 7.66 -32.81 21.38
CA GLY A 93 7.50 -31.36 21.57
C GLY A 93 6.10 -30.84 21.22
N ALA A 94 5.12 -31.72 21.02
CA ALA A 94 3.76 -31.31 20.66
C ALA A 94 3.16 -30.48 21.79
N SER A 95 2.48 -29.40 21.43
CA SER A 95 1.81 -28.51 22.37
C SER A 95 0.41 -28.23 21.85
N ILE A 96 -0.56 -28.33 22.75
CA ILE A 96 -1.96 -28.01 22.51
C ILE A 96 -2.25 -26.71 23.24
N TRP A 97 -2.91 -25.77 22.58
CA TRP A 97 -3.41 -24.57 23.22
C TRP A 97 -4.71 -24.16 22.55
N GLU A 98 -5.80 -24.46 23.25
CA GLU A 98 -7.16 -24.27 22.79
C GLU A 98 -7.90 -23.32 23.73
N VAL A 99 -8.78 -22.52 23.16
CA VAL A 99 -9.65 -21.62 23.90
C VAL A 99 -11.08 -21.75 23.39
N TYR A 100 -12.01 -21.83 24.33
CA TYR A 100 -13.43 -21.99 24.08
C TYR A 100 -14.20 -20.91 24.83
N VAL A 101 -15.35 -20.54 24.27
CA VAL A 101 -16.36 -19.69 24.92
C VAL A 101 -17.65 -20.49 25.05
N ALA A 102 -18.36 -20.34 26.16
CA ALA A 102 -19.68 -20.94 26.32
C ALA A 102 -20.67 -20.39 25.29
N ASP A 103 -21.51 -21.26 24.74
CA ASP A 103 -22.62 -20.87 23.88
C ASP A 103 -23.84 -20.56 24.75
N GLY A 104 -24.33 -19.32 24.66
CA GLY A 104 -25.32 -18.76 25.58
C GLY A 104 -24.72 -17.80 26.61
N LYS A 105 -25.42 -16.69 26.88
CA LYS A 105 -25.07 -15.80 27.99
C LYS A 105 -25.50 -16.47 29.29
N LEU A 106 -24.72 -16.32 30.36
CA LEU A 106 -25.22 -16.56 31.71
C LEU A 106 -26.50 -15.72 31.85
N THR A 107 -27.65 -16.39 31.93
CA THR A 107 -28.92 -15.68 32.09
C THR A 107 -28.84 -14.86 33.37
N GLU A 108 -29.25 -13.60 33.28
CA GLU A 108 -29.36 -12.67 34.41
C GLU A 108 -30.40 -13.19 35.42
N GLY A 109 -29.98 -14.15 36.22
CA GLY A 109 -30.64 -14.64 37.42
C GLY A 109 -29.69 -14.40 38.58
N ALA A 110 -30.03 -13.41 39.40
CA ALA A 110 -29.25 -12.91 40.52
C ALA A 110 -28.52 -14.02 41.32
N ASP A 111 -27.25 -13.74 41.62
CA ASP A 111 -26.49 -14.32 42.75
C ASP A 111 -26.23 -15.85 42.76
N SER A 112 -26.51 -16.54 41.65
CA SER A 112 -26.17 -17.96 41.49
C SER A 112 -24.66 -18.11 41.24
N ARG A 113 -23.87 -18.11 42.32
CA ARG A 113 -22.40 -18.19 42.32
C ARG A 113 -21.83 -19.56 41.94
N GLU A 114 -22.71 -20.54 41.76
CA GLU A 114 -22.41 -21.89 41.29
C GLU A 114 -22.98 -22.04 39.89
N HIS A 115 -22.11 -22.33 38.92
CA HIS A 115 -22.46 -22.63 37.55
C HIS A 115 -22.30 -24.14 37.34
N ASP A 116 -23.33 -24.78 36.81
CA ASP A 116 -23.18 -26.15 36.36
C ASP A 116 -22.34 -26.19 35.07
N LEU A 117 -21.03 -26.35 35.23
CA LEU A 117 -20.09 -26.45 34.12
C LEU A 117 -20.25 -27.73 33.28
N SER A 118 -21.08 -28.69 33.74
CA SER A 118 -21.29 -29.97 33.04
C SER A 118 -22.30 -29.87 31.88
N SER A 119 -23.20 -28.90 31.93
CA SER A 119 -24.23 -28.66 30.91
C SER A 119 -23.87 -27.55 29.91
N VAL A 120 -22.67 -26.97 30.02
CA VAL A 120 -22.19 -25.90 29.14
C VAL A 120 -21.76 -26.44 27.78
N THR A 121 -22.36 -25.91 26.72
CA THR A 121 -21.90 -26.12 25.34
C THR A 121 -20.75 -25.18 25.03
N TRP A 122 -19.60 -25.73 24.64
CA TRP A 122 -18.38 -24.98 24.36
C TRP A 122 -18.20 -24.75 22.87
N ARG A 123 -18.07 -23.49 22.46
CA ARG A 123 -17.74 -23.10 21.08
C ARG A 123 -16.24 -22.74 20.97
N PRO A 124 -15.49 -23.35 20.04
CA PRO A 124 -14.08 -23.05 19.88
C PRO A 124 -13.88 -21.63 19.34
N ILE A 125 -12.96 -20.90 19.97
CA ILE A 125 -12.43 -19.62 19.48
C ILE A 125 -10.89 -19.69 19.33
N THR A 126 -10.36 -20.91 19.27
CA THR A 126 -8.93 -21.20 19.09
C THR A 126 -8.42 -20.60 17.78
N GLY A 127 -7.23 -19.99 17.85
CA GLY A 127 -6.59 -19.38 16.69
C GLY A 127 -5.91 -20.41 15.79
N GLN A 128 -5.35 -19.93 14.67
CA GLN A 128 -4.56 -20.78 13.78
C GLN A 128 -3.16 -21.02 14.39
N GLY A 129 -3.09 -22.03 15.27
CA GLY A 129 -1.88 -22.43 15.97
C GLY A 129 -1.57 -21.62 17.23
N ILE A 130 -0.54 -22.07 17.96
CA ILE A 130 -0.19 -21.60 19.31
C ILE A 130 -0.01 -20.07 19.41
N ARG A 131 0.70 -19.47 18.45
CA ARG A 131 0.97 -18.01 18.49
C ARG A 131 -0.31 -17.19 18.32
N ASP A 132 -1.22 -17.64 17.48
CA ASP A 132 -2.47 -16.94 17.23
C ASP A 132 -3.44 -17.12 18.41
N THR A 133 -3.57 -18.35 18.93
CA THR A 133 -4.31 -18.63 20.18
C THR A 133 -3.81 -17.76 21.34
N GLY A 134 -2.49 -17.66 21.53
CA GLY A 134 -1.90 -16.81 22.57
C GLY A 134 -2.29 -15.33 22.41
N ARG A 135 -2.32 -14.80 21.18
CA ARG A 135 -2.80 -13.43 20.92
C ARG A 135 -4.29 -13.26 21.20
N ILE A 136 -5.11 -14.26 20.87
CA ILE A 136 -6.55 -14.24 21.18
C ILE A 136 -6.75 -14.15 22.70
N ILE A 137 -6.03 -14.96 23.48
CA ILE A 137 -6.13 -14.96 24.94
C ILE A 137 -5.62 -13.64 25.53
N GLN A 138 -4.48 -13.12 25.05
CA GLN A 138 -3.97 -11.82 25.49
C GLN A 138 -4.95 -10.67 25.19
N ARG A 139 -5.56 -10.65 24.01
CA ARG A 139 -6.59 -9.67 23.65
C ARG A 139 -7.87 -9.82 24.47
N LEU A 140 -8.25 -11.06 24.77
CA LEU A 140 -9.41 -11.36 25.60
C LEU A 140 -9.21 -10.82 27.01
N LEU A 141 -8.09 -11.16 27.65
CA LEU A 141 -7.78 -10.74 29.02
C LEU A 141 -7.39 -9.26 29.11
N ARG A 142 -6.98 -8.65 28.00
CA ARG A 142 -6.39 -7.30 27.92
C ARG A 142 -5.23 -7.12 28.90
N MET A 143 -4.50 -8.19 29.14
CA MET A 143 -3.44 -8.25 30.14
C MET A 143 -2.40 -9.26 29.70
N ASP A 144 -1.14 -8.84 29.66
CA ASP A 144 -0.01 -9.74 29.44
C ASP A 144 0.48 -10.35 30.77
N TYR A 145 1.36 -11.34 30.68
CA TYR A 145 1.89 -12.03 31.85
C TYR A 145 2.59 -11.07 32.82
N ARG A 146 3.40 -10.14 32.28
CA ARG A 146 4.16 -9.18 33.10
C ARG A 146 3.22 -8.25 33.86
N THR A 147 2.14 -7.82 33.24
CA THR A 147 1.11 -6.99 33.87
C THR A 147 0.38 -7.79 34.95
N PHE A 148 0.04 -9.05 34.70
CA PHE A 148 -0.62 -9.91 35.68
C PHE A 148 0.20 -10.10 36.96
N ILE A 149 1.49 -10.46 36.84
CA ILE A 149 2.38 -10.67 38.00
C ILE A 149 2.75 -9.38 38.74
N ASN A 150 2.50 -8.21 38.15
CA ASN A 150 2.78 -6.93 38.78
C ASN A 150 1.53 -6.24 39.32
N SER A 151 0.33 -6.74 39.02
CA SER A 151 -0.94 -6.11 39.40
C SER A 151 -1.88 -7.03 40.17
N ALA A 152 -2.15 -8.23 39.65
CA ALA A 152 -3.16 -9.15 40.18
C ALA A 152 -2.54 -10.31 40.98
N TYR A 153 -1.30 -10.68 40.68
CA TYR A 153 -0.61 -11.77 41.37
C TYR A 153 0.70 -11.29 42.00
N ILE A 154 0.72 -11.18 43.31
CA ILE A 154 1.93 -10.81 44.04
C ILE A 154 2.75 -12.06 44.33
N GLN A 155 3.87 -12.23 43.62
CA GLN A 155 4.81 -13.32 43.89
C GLN A 155 5.45 -13.13 45.28
N GLN A 156 5.66 -14.25 45.99
CA GLN A 156 6.31 -14.25 47.29
C GLN A 156 7.70 -13.60 47.21
N GLY A 157 7.97 -12.62 48.08
CA GLY A 157 9.24 -11.88 48.09
C GLY A 157 9.39 -10.82 46.99
N LYS A 158 8.37 -10.62 46.15
CA LYS A 158 8.36 -9.64 45.06
C LYS A 158 7.18 -8.66 45.13
N ALA A 159 6.62 -8.46 46.33
CA ALA A 159 5.55 -7.49 46.54
C ALA A 159 5.93 -6.05 46.16
N ASP A 160 7.23 -5.75 46.15
CA ASP A 160 7.77 -4.46 45.75
C ASP A 160 8.26 -4.41 44.29
N GLU A 161 8.02 -5.45 43.48
CA GLU A 161 8.47 -5.49 42.07
C GLU A 161 7.84 -4.37 41.24
N PHE A 162 6.58 -4.04 41.47
CA PHE A 162 5.95 -2.87 40.86
C PHE A 162 6.59 -1.55 41.33
N THR A 163 6.87 -1.41 42.62
CA THR A 163 7.45 -0.18 43.21
C THR A 163 8.90 0.04 42.79
N LYS A 164 9.67 -1.04 42.59
CA LYS A 164 11.07 -1.03 42.13
C LYS A 164 11.21 -0.72 40.64
N GLN A 165 10.15 -0.86 39.85
CA GLN A 165 10.21 -0.59 38.42
C GLN A 165 10.38 0.90 38.11
N SER A 166 11.03 1.17 36.97
CA SER A 166 11.25 2.53 36.49
C SER A 166 9.91 3.26 36.28
N VAL A 167 9.93 4.59 36.27
CA VAL A 167 8.71 5.40 36.01
C VAL A 167 8.11 5.04 34.64
N THR A 168 8.95 4.80 33.63
CA THR A 168 8.54 4.40 32.29
C THR A 168 7.87 3.02 32.28
N ASP A 169 8.48 2.03 32.95
CA ASP A 169 7.92 0.68 33.03
C ASP A 169 6.58 0.66 33.79
N ARG A 170 6.49 1.38 34.91
CA ARG A 170 5.23 1.53 35.66
C ARG A 170 4.15 2.18 34.81
N LYS A 171 4.48 3.25 34.08
CA LYS A 171 3.55 3.90 33.15
C LYS A 171 3.06 2.93 32.08
N LYS A 172 3.96 2.09 31.54
CA LYS A 172 3.61 1.07 30.55
C LYS A 172 2.64 0.03 31.12
N ILE A 173 2.94 -0.54 32.29
CA ILE A 173 2.05 -1.51 32.96
C ILE A 173 0.67 -0.90 33.20
N LEU A 174 0.60 0.34 33.70
CA LEU A 174 -0.69 1.02 33.91
C LEU A 174 -1.42 1.32 32.59
N ALA A 175 -0.69 1.71 31.55
CA ALA A 175 -1.25 1.93 30.22
C ALA A 175 -1.81 0.65 29.62
N ASP A 176 -1.14 -0.49 29.81
CA ASP A 176 -1.59 -1.80 29.35
C ASP A 176 -2.85 -2.25 30.10
N ILE A 177 -2.89 -2.08 31.43
CA ILE A 177 -4.10 -2.37 32.26
C ILE A 177 -5.30 -1.52 31.82
N LEU A 178 -5.06 -0.25 31.53
CA LEU A 178 -6.10 0.70 31.12
C LEU A 178 -6.40 0.65 29.61
N ASP A 179 -5.78 -0.28 28.87
CA ASP A 179 -5.94 -0.46 27.42
C ASP A 179 -5.68 0.86 26.63
N LEU A 180 -4.70 1.65 27.09
CA LEU A 180 -4.35 2.92 26.45
C LEU A 180 -3.62 2.73 25.11
N SER A 181 -3.15 1.53 24.82
CA SER A 181 -2.51 1.17 23.55
C SER A 181 -3.36 1.51 22.31
N ARG A 182 -4.70 1.54 22.47
CA ARG A 182 -5.62 1.96 21.41
C ARG A 182 -5.42 3.42 20.99
N TYR A 183 -5.01 4.29 21.92
CA TYR A 183 -4.75 5.69 21.62
C TYR A 183 -3.45 5.86 20.85
N ASP A 184 -2.42 5.06 21.13
CA ASP A 184 -1.17 5.05 20.36
C ASP A 184 -1.44 4.67 18.89
N LEU A 185 -2.32 3.68 18.66
CA LEU A 185 -2.74 3.30 17.31
C LEU A 185 -3.49 4.44 16.59
N LEU A 186 -4.36 5.16 17.30
CA LEU A 186 -5.08 6.31 16.73
C LEU A 186 -4.13 7.47 16.43
N GLU A 187 -3.16 7.74 17.30
CA GLU A 187 -2.11 8.73 17.08
C GLU A 187 -1.30 8.40 15.82
N GLN A 188 -0.89 7.14 15.66
CA GLN A 188 -0.15 6.70 14.48
C GLN A 188 -0.97 6.90 13.20
N LYS A 189 -2.24 6.48 13.18
CA LYS A 189 -3.13 6.70 12.04
C LYS A 189 -3.33 8.18 11.71
N ALA A 190 -3.39 9.05 12.72
CA ALA A 190 -3.49 10.49 12.52
C ALA A 190 -2.20 11.06 11.91
N LYS A 191 -1.03 10.61 12.37
CA LYS A 191 0.28 10.98 11.79
C LYS A 191 0.39 10.54 10.34
N ASP A 192 0.00 9.32 10.02
CA ASP A 192 0.04 8.79 8.66
C ASP A 192 -0.82 9.64 7.72
N ARG A 193 -2.06 9.96 8.13
CA ARG A 193 -2.95 10.86 7.36
C ARG A 193 -2.39 12.27 7.19
N ARG A 194 -1.76 12.83 8.23
CA ARG A 194 -1.12 14.14 8.14
C ARG A 194 0.01 14.11 7.11
N ASN A 195 0.87 13.09 7.16
CA ASN A 195 1.99 12.97 6.23
C ASN A 195 1.50 12.78 4.77
N GLU A 196 0.42 12.04 4.54
CA GLU A 196 -0.22 11.94 3.22
C GLU A 196 -0.74 13.30 2.72
N ALA A 197 -1.39 14.07 3.59
CA ALA A 197 -1.87 15.41 3.25
C ALA A 197 -0.70 16.35 2.92
N ASP A 198 0.37 16.34 3.72
CA ASP A 198 1.57 17.16 3.49
C ASP A 198 2.23 16.82 2.14
N MET A 199 2.27 15.53 1.76
CA MET A 199 2.79 15.11 0.45
C MET A 199 1.94 15.63 -0.70
N ARG A 200 0.60 15.61 -0.57
CA ARG A 200 -0.32 16.15 -1.60
C ARG A 200 -0.18 17.66 -1.73
N ILE A 201 -0.05 18.38 -0.61
CA ILE A 201 0.17 19.84 -0.62
C ILE A 201 1.43 20.17 -1.43
N ARG A 202 2.56 19.51 -1.14
CA ARG A 202 3.83 19.74 -1.86
C ARG A 202 3.75 19.39 -3.35
N GLU A 203 2.91 18.43 -3.74
CA GLU A 203 2.69 18.12 -5.15
C GLU A 203 1.89 19.22 -5.85
N ILE A 204 0.84 19.73 -5.20
CA ILE A 204 0.01 20.81 -5.72
C ILE A 204 0.81 22.10 -5.80
N GLU A 205 1.59 22.44 -4.79
CA GLU A 205 2.47 23.62 -4.78
C GLU A 205 3.48 23.61 -5.92
N ARG A 206 4.06 22.43 -6.24
CA ARG A 206 4.94 22.29 -7.41
C ARG A 206 4.21 22.51 -8.73
N LYS A 207 3.01 21.94 -8.88
CA LYS A 207 2.19 22.15 -10.08
C LYS A 207 1.79 23.62 -10.26
N ILE A 208 1.46 24.31 -9.18
CA ILE A 208 1.17 25.75 -9.20
C ILE A 208 2.43 26.51 -9.66
N ALA A 209 3.60 26.22 -9.08
CA ALA A 209 4.84 26.86 -9.46
C ALA A 209 5.22 26.64 -10.94
N ASP A 210 5.00 25.43 -11.46
CA ASP A 210 5.25 25.11 -12.88
C ASP A 210 4.31 25.91 -13.80
N ILE A 211 3.02 26.01 -13.45
CA ILE A 211 2.02 26.79 -14.19
C ILE A 211 2.36 28.28 -14.14
N ASP A 212 2.71 28.81 -12.96
CA ASP A 212 3.09 30.22 -12.81
C ASP A 212 4.33 30.56 -13.65
N ALA A 213 5.30 29.64 -13.74
CA ALA A 213 6.49 29.80 -14.59
C ALA A 213 6.16 29.74 -16.09
N GLU A 214 5.12 29.01 -16.49
CA GLU A 214 4.64 28.99 -17.88
C GLU A 214 3.88 30.27 -18.22
N ILE A 215 3.00 30.74 -17.33
CA ILE A 215 2.28 32.01 -17.49
C ILE A 215 3.24 33.19 -17.56
N ALA A 216 4.33 33.18 -16.77
CA ALA A 216 5.34 34.23 -16.83
C ALA A 216 6.01 34.40 -18.20
N ARG A 217 5.98 33.35 -19.05
CA ARG A 217 6.51 33.37 -20.42
C ARG A 217 5.47 33.78 -21.47
N GLU A 218 4.24 34.11 -21.08
CA GLU A 218 3.17 34.48 -22.00
C GLU A 218 3.55 35.69 -22.88
N GLU A 219 4.12 36.74 -22.29
CA GLU A 219 4.56 37.93 -23.02
C GLU A 219 5.70 37.61 -24.00
N GLU A 220 6.62 36.72 -23.64
CA GLU A 220 7.70 36.26 -24.55
C GLU A 220 7.10 35.55 -25.77
N PHE A 221 6.19 34.59 -25.56
CA PHE A 221 5.53 33.88 -26.66
C PHE A 221 4.66 34.81 -27.51
N ARG A 222 4.01 35.81 -26.90
CA ARG A 222 3.20 36.80 -27.62
C ARG A 222 4.09 37.66 -28.53
N ASN A 223 5.21 38.14 -28.01
CA ASN A 223 6.19 38.92 -28.78
C ASN A 223 6.80 38.08 -29.92
N GLU A 224 7.14 36.81 -29.66
CA GLU A 224 7.65 35.92 -30.70
C GLU A 224 6.60 35.68 -31.80
N LEU A 225 5.33 35.48 -31.44
CA LEU A 225 4.24 35.31 -32.39
C LEU A 225 4.05 36.56 -33.26
N GLU A 226 4.09 37.76 -32.67
CA GLU A 226 4.01 39.00 -33.43
C GLU A 226 5.21 39.17 -34.39
N ALA A 227 6.43 38.89 -33.92
CA ALA A 227 7.61 38.92 -34.77
C ALA A 227 7.49 37.94 -35.95
N LYS A 228 7.02 36.71 -35.72
CA LYS A 228 6.79 35.74 -36.79
C LYS A 228 5.69 36.16 -37.77
N ARG A 229 4.62 36.80 -37.29
CA ARG A 229 3.53 37.33 -38.13
C ARG A 229 3.99 38.49 -39.02
N THR A 230 4.78 39.40 -38.48
CA THR A 230 5.36 40.50 -39.27
C THR A 230 6.30 39.97 -40.34
N GLU A 231 7.14 39.00 -40.01
CA GLU A 231 8.04 38.34 -40.97
C GLU A 231 7.27 37.57 -42.05
N GLN A 232 6.21 36.84 -41.67
CA GLN A 232 5.34 36.16 -42.63
C GLN A 232 4.70 37.15 -43.60
N THR A 233 4.26 38.30 -43.11
CA THR A 233 3.64 39.35 -43.93
C THR A 233 4.66 39.94 -44.91
N ARG A 234 5.88 40.23 -44.44
CA ARG A 234 7.00 40.70 -45.29
C ARG A 234 7.30 39.71 -46.41
N LEU A 235 7.51 38.43 -46.07
CA LEU A 235 7.82 37.38 -47.04
C LEU A 235 6.66 37.19 -48.03
N SER A 236 5.41 37.27 -47.59
CA SER A 236 4.25 37.18 -48.50
C SER A 236 4.20 38.33 -49.51
N ALA A 237 4.56 39.55 -49.08
CA ALA A 237 4.64 40.70 -49.98
C ALA A 237 5.79 40.56 -50.99
N GLU A 238 6.95 40.06 -50.56
CA GLU A 238 8.08 39.76 -51.45
C GLU A 238 7.71 38.69 -52.49
N ILE A 239 7.04 37.62 -52.08
CA ILE A 239 6.55 36.59 -53.00
C ILE A 239 5.60 37.21 -54.04
N ALA A 240 4.62 38.01 -53.61
CA ALA A 240 3.68 38.66 -54.54
C ALA A 240 4.40 39.62 -55.53
N GLN A 241 5.43 40.32 -55.07
CA GLN A 241 6.27 41.15 -55.93
C GLN A 241 7.05 40.32 -56.95
N PHE A 242 7.70 39.24 -56.52
CA PHE A 242 8.43 38.34 -57.42
C PHE A 242 7.49 37.67 -58.43
N GLU A 243 6.30 37.23 -58.02
CA GLU A 243 5.29 36.68 -58.94
C GLU A 243 4.85 37.70 -60.01
N THR A 244 4.78 38.98 -59.64
CA THR A 244 4.46 40.06 -60.59
C THR A 244 5.61 40.30 -61.57
N GLN A 245 6.85 40.30 -61.08
CA GLN A 245 8.05 40.41 -61.92
C GLN A 245 8.20 39.23 -62.89
N VAL A 246 7.94 38.01 -62.42
CA VAL A 246 7.97 36.81 -63.25
C VAL A 246 6.93 36.90 -64.36
N ARG A 247 5.70 37.34 -64.05
CA ARG A 247 4.65 37.55 -65.07
C ARG A 247 5.05 38.59 -66.11
N ASP A 248 5.63 39.72 -65.71
CA ASP A 248 6.10 40.76 -66.63
C ASP A 248 7.23 40.24 -67.54
N LEU A 249 8.20 39.50 -66.97
CA LEU A 249 9.28 38.88 -67.74
C LEU A 249 8.76 37.82 -68.72
N GLN A 250 7.74 37.03 -68.33
CA GLN A 250 7.09 36.07 -69.23
C GLN A 250 6.41 36.78 -70.41
N LEU A 251 5.72 37.89 -70.17
CA LEU A 251 5.10 38.70 -71.23
C LEU A 251 6.15 39.30 -72.18
N LYS A 252 7.23 39.86 -71.63
CA LYS A 252 8.36 40.38 -72.43
C LYS A 252 9.03 39.30 -73.27
N LYS A 253 9.24 38.12 -72.69
CA LYS A 253 9.77 36.96 -73.41
C LYS A 253 8.85 36.57 -74.58
N ALA A 254 7.54 36.43 -74.33
CA ALA A 254 6.58 36.11 -75.39
C ALA A 254 6.56 37.16 -76.52
N ALA A 255 6.70 38.44 -76.19
CA ALA A 255 6.78 39.51 -77.18
C ALA A 255 8.07 39.43 -78.03
N LEU A 256 9.21 39.11 -77.40
CA LEU A 256 10.49 38.89 -78.09
C LEU A 256 10.44 37.66 -78.99
N ASP A 257 9.86 36.54 -78.51
CA ASP A 257 9.70 35.32 -79.29
C ASP A 257 8.84 35.61 -80.55
N ALA A 258 7.71 36.32 -80.40
CA ALA A 258 6.87 36.73 -81.53
C ALA A 258 7.59 37.70 -82.50
N ALA A 259 8.46 38.59 -82.00
CA ALA A 259 9.27 39.45 -82.85
C ALA A 259 10.34 38.65 -83.62
N ALA A 260 10.96 37.67 -82.98
CA ALA A 260 11.94 36.79 -83.60
C ALA A 260 11.31 35.89 -84.68
N ASP A 261 10.09 35.41 -84.46
CA ASP A 261 9.35 34.64 -85.46
C ASP A 261 8.98 35.52 -86.68
N ARG A 262 8.49 36.75 -86.46
CA ARG A 262 8.26 37.73 -87.55
C ARG A 262 9.53 38.05 -88.34
N LEU A 263 10.67 38.19 -87.66
CA LEU A 263 11.94 38.43 -88.34
C LEU A 263 12.30 37.24 -89.25
N ARG A 264 12.13 36.00 -88.77
CA ARG A 264 12.35 34.79 -89.57
C ARG A 264 11.42 34.71 -90.77
N GLU A 265 10.14 35.08 -90.63
CA GLU A 265 9.20 35.16 -91.76
C GLU A 265 9.64 36.19 -92.81
N VAL A 266 10.04 37.38 -92.37
CA VAL A 266 10.54 38.43 -93.27
C VAL A 266 11.83 37.99 -93.97
N GLU A 267 12.76 37.36 -93.25
CA GLU A 267 14.00 36.80 -93.83
C GLU A 267 13.70 35.73 -94.89
N GLN A 268 12.72 34.86 -94.64
CA GLN A 268 12.25 33.87 -95.62
C GLN A 268 11.67 34.54 -96.87
N HIS A 269 10.79 35.53 -96.70
CA HIS A 269 10.22 36.28 -97.84
C HIS A 269 11.29 37.03 -98.63
N ILE A 270 12.29 37.62 -97.95
CA ILE A 270 13.43 38.26 -98.62
C ILE A 270 14.22 37.22 -99.44
N ALA A 271 14.45 36.03 -98.92
CA ALA A 271 15.13 34.95 -99.65
C ALA A 271 14.32 34.47 -100.87
N GLU A 272 13.00 34.33 -100.72
CA GLU A 272 12.07 33.99 -101.80
C GLU A 272 12.08 35.06 -102.90
N TRP A 273 11.95 36.34 -102.54
CA TRP A 273 12.00 37.45 -103.48
C TRP A 273 13.36 37.56 -104.18
N HIS A 274 14.47 37.30 -103.50
CA HIS A 274 15.78 37.24 -104.14
C HIS A 274 15.83 36.13 -105.20
N LYS A 275 15.33 34.93 -104.88
CA LYS A 275 15.26 33.81 -105.83
C LYS A 275 14.34 34.12 -107.02
N GLU A 276 13.24 34.81 -106.79
CA GLU A 276 12.31 35.23 -107.83
C GLU A 276 12.90 36.31 -108.75
N ILE A 277 13.62 37.28 -108.19
CA ILE A 277 14.41 38.27 -108.95
C ILE A 277 15.45 37.56 -109.81
N GLU A 278 16.14 36.55 -109.28
CA GLU A 278 17.15 35.80 -110.01
C GLU A 278 16.55 34.96 -111.15
N ASN A 279 15.42 34.31 -110.92
CA ASN A 279 14.64 33.65 -111.97
C ASN A 279 14.15 34.61 -113.05
N LEU A 280 13.65 35.79 -112.69
CA LEU A 280 13.22 36.82 -113.64
C LEU A 280 14.41 37.37 -114.45
N ARG A 281 15.58 37.56 -113.83
CA ARG A 281 16.83 37.93 -114.51
C ARG A 281 17.27 36.85 -115.50
N SER A 282 17.20 35.57 -115.11
CA SER A 282 17.48 34.44 -116.01
C SER A 282 16.52 34.40 -117.19
N ARG A 283 15.21 34.56 -116.96
CA ARG A 283 14.19 34.61 -118.03
C ARG A 283 14.40 35.79 -118.97
N LYS A 284 14.76 36.96 -118.43
CA LYS A 284 15.12 38.14 -119.22
C LYS A 284 16.34 37.85 -120.11
N ALA A 285 17.40 37.26 -119.55
CA ALA A 285 18.59 36.88 -120.30
C ALA A 285 18.29 35.83 -121.38
N GLU A 286 17.44 34.84 -121.10
CA GLU A 286 16.96 33.88 -122.10
C GLU A 286 16.17 34.55 -123.24
N GLN A 287 15.28 35.49 -122.92
CA GLN A 287 14.53 36.24 -123.92
C GLN A 287 15.44 37.16 -124.75
N GLU A 288 16.42 37.81 -124.14
CA GLU A 288 17.44 38.62 -124.82
C GLU A 288 18.32 37.76 -125.75
N MET A 289 18.72 36.55 -125.32
CA MET A 289 19.39 35.57 -126.20
C MET A 289 18.49 35.08 -127.33
N ARG A 290 17.19 34.92 -127.09
CA ARG A 290 16.21 34.55 -128.13
C ARG A 290 16.06 35.65 -129.18
N ILE A 291 16.00 36.91 -128.75
CA ILE A 291 15.93 38.09 -129.64
C ILE A 291 17.24 38.23 -130.43
N ALA A 292 18.39 37.93 -129.84
CA ALA A 292 19.68 37.94 -130.53
C ALA A 292 19.83 36.81 -131.59
N ARG A 293 19.05 35.73 -131.48
CA ARG A 293 19.01 34.63 -132.48
C ARG A 293 18.10 34.89 -133.69
N TYR A 294 17.30 35.96 -133.66
CA TYR A 294 16.40 36.38 -134.75
C TYR A 294 16.90 37.64 -135.51
N ARG A 295 18.15 38.06 -135.28
CA ARG A 295 18.89 39.03 -136.10
C ARG A 295 19.99 38.31 -136.86
#